data_AF-A0A938MV54-F1
#
_entry.id   AF-A0A938MV54-F1
#
_cell.length_a   1.000
_cell.length_b   1.000
_cell.length_c   1.000
_cell.angle_alpha   90.00
_cell.angle_beta   90.00
_cell.angle_gamma   90.00
#
_symmetry.space_group_name_H-M   'P 1'
#
loop_
_entity.id
_entity.type
_entity.pdbx_description
1 polymer ?
#
loop_
_entity_poly.entity_id
_entity_poly.type
_entity_poly.pdbx_seq_one_letter_code
_entity_poly.pdbx_strand_id
1 'polypeptide(L)'
;MVAGVTMLIGGVKGSELFGEIITYDFEAYIDGRDLLIIHDNTLQWHHLTFAAVGRHEGRNEPTIISSSLNGVSQMDKVNWTPEWPEPPPAEIRYETWSSVFADMVPPLPDCDMVVDLRITSVRGSLSIHQYPTISNKFTLILDFNDTSKYAAAWYKGGVDIEYVVVPEPSTATIWSMLMGLALLYSARKRTAK
;
A
#
# COMPACT_ATOMS: atom_id res chain seq x y z
N MET A 1 -42.34 46.86 -13.38
CA MET A 1 -41.33 46.16 -12.56
C MET A 1 -41.79 44.72 -12.41
N VAL A 2 -41.11 43.77 -13.04
CA VAL A 2 -41.38 42.34 -12.89
C VAL A 2 -40.23 41.77 -12.07
N ALA A 3 -40.51 41.31 -10.85
CA ALA A 3 -39.54 40.60 -10.02
C ALA A 3 -39.52 39.13 -10.46
N GLY A 4 -38.43 38.72 -11.09
CA GLY A 4 -38.15 37.31 -11.38
C GLY A 4 -37.72 36.60 -10.11
N VAL A 5 -38.46 35.56 -9.72
CA VAL A 5 -38.07 34.63 -8.65
C VAL A 5 -37.03 33.68 -9.22
N THR A 6 -35.77 33.84 -8.81
CA THR A 6 -34.72 32.86 -9.07
C THR A 6 -34.87 31.72 -8.07
N MET A 7 -35.30 30.55 -8.57
CA MET A 7 -35.33 29.31 -7.81
C MET A 7 -33.91 28.72 -7.82
N LEU A 8 -33.20 28.84 -6.69
CA LEU A 8 -31.94 28.13 -6.46
C LEU A 8 -32.26 26.65 -6.21
N ILE A 9 -32.11 25.82 -7.25
CA ILE A 9 -32.06 24.37 -7.08
C ILE A 9 -30.65 24.06 -6.54
N GLY A 10 -30.56 23.86 -5.22
CA GLY A 10 -29.35 23.36 -4.57
C GLY A 10 -29.09 21.92 -5.02
N GLY A 11 -28.24 21.76 -6.04
CA GLY A 11 -27.70 20.47 -6.43
C GLY A 11 -26.88 19.89 -5.28
N VAL A 12 -27.25 18.70 -4.83
CA VAL A 12 -26.40 17.87 -3.97
C VAL A 12 -25.11 17.63 -4.73
N LYS A 13 -24.00 18.19 -4.25
CA LYS A 13 -22.67 17.88 -4.79
C LYS A 13 -22.45 16.37 -4.61
N GLY A 14 -22.40 15.64 -5.73
CA GLY A 14 -21.89 14.27 -5.71
C GLY A 14 -20.49 14.29 -5.11
N SER A 15 -20.19 13.28 -4.28
CA SER A 15 -18.85 13.07 -3.75
C SER A 15 -17.88 12.94 -4.92
N GLU A 16 -16.98 13.91 -5.08
CA GLU A 16 -15.87 13.76 -6.01
C GLU A 16 -14.98 12.62 -5.49
N LEU A 17 -14.78 11.60 -6.33
CA LEU A 17 -13.81 10.55 -6.07
C LEU A 17 -12.44 11.19 -6.25
N PHE A 18 -11.71 11.38 -5.16
CA PHE A 18 -10.32 11.80 -5.22
C PHE A 18 -9.44 10.56 -5.29
N GLY A 19 -8.52 10.55 -6.26
CA GLY A 19 -7.42 9.59 -6.28
C GLY A 19 -6.39 10.02 -5.25
N GLU A 20 -6.00 9.11 -4.36
CA GLU A 20 -4.85 9.29 -3.48
C GLU A 20 -3.68 8.47 -4.04
N ILE A 21 -2.46 8.98 -3.81
CA ILE A 21 -1.22 8.30 -4.18
C ILE A 21 -0.39 8.02 -2.94
N ILE A 22 -0.01 6.76 -2.76
CA ILE A 22 0.97 6.32 -1.79
C ILE A 22 2.26 6.03 -2.52
N THR A 23 3.35 6.56 -2.01
CA THR A 23 4.69 6.21 -2.48
C THR A 23 5.39 5.45 -1.37
N TYR A 24 5.90 4.25 -1.67
CA TYR A 24 6.84 3.52 -0.80
C TYR A 24 8.20 3.45 -1.47
N ASP A 25 9.27 3.66 -0.70
CA ASP A 25 10.65 3.46 -1.12
C ASP A 25 11.36 2.51 -0.13
N PHE A 26 12.15 1.59 -0.68
CA PHE A 26 12.90 0.58 0.04
C PHE A 26 14.37 0.61 -0.37
N GLU A 27 15.26 0.57 0.61
CA GLU A 27 16.68 0.30 0.40
C GLU A 27 17.07 -0.97 1.17
N ALA A 28 17.70 -1.93 0.50
CA ALA A 28 18.03 -3.23 1.09
C ALA A 28 19.36 -3.76 0.56
N TYR A 29 20.11 -4.47 1.40
CA TYR A 29 21.38 -5.10 1.03
C TYR A 29 21.12 -6.54 0.58
N ILE A 30 21.16 -6.77 -0.74
CA ILE A 30 20.71 -8.01 -1.37
C ILE A 30 21.90 -8.83 -1.85
N ASP A 31 21.90 -10.13 -1.57
CA ASP A 31 22.80 -11.15 -2.14
C ASP A 31 21.96 -12.38 -2.51
N GLY A 32 21.60 -12.49 -3.79
CA GLY A 32 20.73 -13.55 -4.28
C GLY A 32 19.30 -13.11 -4.52
N ARG A 33 18.31 -13.80 -3.95
CA ARG A 33 16.90 -13.54 -4.24
C ARG A 33 16.04 -13.57 -3.00
N ASP A 34 15.31 -12.49 -2.80
CA ASP A 34 14.39 -12.28 -1.69
C ASP A 34 13.10 -11.63 -2.21
N LEU A 35 11.97 -12.05 -1.67
CA LEU A 35 10.68 -11.42 -1.92
C LEU A 35 10.33 -10.52 -0.74
N LEU A 36 9.95 -9.27 -1.00
CA LEU A 36 9.36 -8.38 -0.01
C LEU A 36 7.84 -8.44 -0.13
N ILE A 37 7.19 -8.99 0.88
CA ILE A 37 5.74 -9.11 0.99
C ILE A 37 5.22 -7.87 1.70
N ILE A 38 4.26 -7.20 1.07
CA ILE A 38 3.60 -5.99 1.56
C ILE A 38 2.11 -6.29 1.68
N HIS A 39 1.56 -6.16 2.87
CA HIS A 39 0.15 -6.41 3.13
C HIS A 39 -0.33 -5.56 4.32
N ASP A 40 -1.41 -4.80 4.13
CA ASP A 40 -1.91 -3.85 5.12
C ASP A 40 -0.76 -2.94 5.62
N ASN A 41 -0.52 -2.87 6.93
CA ASN A 41 0.57 -2.10 7.54
C ASN A 41 1.86 -2.93 7.75
N THR A 42 2.01 -4.06 7.06
CA THR A 42 3.10 -5.01 7.32
C THR A 42 4.06 -5.21 6.15
N LEU A 43 5.32 -5.49 6.51
CA LEU A 43 6.39 -5.94 5.62
C LEU A 43 7.01 -7.23 6.16
N GLN A 44 7.30 -8.17 5.27
CA GLN A 44 8.03 -9.39 5.61
C GLN A 44 8.90 -9.84 4.43
N TRP A 45 10.12 -10.31 4.72
CA TRP A 45 10.97 -10.91 3.71
C TRP A 45 10.78 -12.43 3.66
N HIS A 46 10.72 -12.96 2.44
CA HIS A 46 10.85 -14.39 2.13
C HIS A 46 12.14 -14.60 1.36
N HIS A 47 13.12 -15.19 2.02
CA HIS A 47 14.42 -15.49 1.41
C HIS A 47 14.32 -16.76 0.57
N LEU A 48 14.92 -16.76 -0.62
CA LEU A 48 14.90 -17.90 -1.55
C LEU A 48 16.29 -18.50 -1.79
N THR A 49 17.30 -17.68 -2.10
CA THR A 49 18.63 -18.18 -2.53
C THR A 49 19.77 -17.24 -2.18
N PHE A 50 20.97 -17.81 -1.98
CA PHE A 50 22.22 -17.16 -1.52
C PHE A 50 22.18 -16.73 -0.05
N ALA A 51 22.29 -15.44 0.29
CA ALA A 51 22.23 -14.98 1.67
C ALA A 51 20.99 -14.11 1.88
N ALA A 52 20.30 -14.30 3.00
CA ALA A 52 19.14 -13.48 3.29
C ALA A 52 19.48 -11.98 3.32
N VAL A 53 18.51 -11.14 2.97
CA VAL A 53 18.69 -9.68 2.94
C VAL A 53 19.38 -9.18 4.22
N GLY A 54 20.44 -8.40 4.03
CA GLY A 54 21.27 -7.83 5.08
C GLY A 54 22.34 -8.76 5.65
N ARG A 55 22.42 -10.04 5.26
CA ARG A 55 23.22 -11.06 5.96
C ARG A 55 24.51 -11.52 5.28
N HIS A 56 24.78 -11.13 4.04
CA HIS A 56 26.00 -11.52 3.33
C HIS A 56 27.29 -11.12 4.06
N GLU A 57 28.29 -12.03 4.10
CA GLU A 57 29.58 -11.88 4.75
C GLU A 57 29.49 -11.58 6.26
N GLY A 58 28.49 -12.15 6.94
CA GLY A 58 28.30 -11.99 8.38
C GLY A 58 27.79 -10.61 8.81
N ARG A 59 27.29 -9.81 7.85
CA ARG A 59 26.65 -8.51 8.11
C ARG A 59 25.26 -8.68 8.72
N ASN A 60 24.67 -7.56 9.14
CA ASN A 60 23.29 -7.47 9.60
C ASN A 60 22.71 -6.09 9.27
N GLU A 61 22.62 -5.79 7.98
CA GLU A 61 22.18 -4.48 7.48
C GLU A 61 20.64 -4.33 7.56
N PRO A 62 20.12 -3.12 7.83
CA PRO A 62 18.69 -2.87 7.84
C PRO A 62 18.10 -2.77 6.43
N THR A 63 16.80 -3.03 6.32
CA THR A 63 15.95 -2.45 5.28
C THR A 63 15.59 -1.02 5.68
N ILE A 64 15.83 -0.06 4.80
CA ILE A 64 15.48 1.35 5.00
C ILE A 64 14.17 1.62 4.29
N ILE A 65 13.17 2.12 5.02
CA ILE A 65 11.81 2.31 4.53
C ILE A 65 11.45 3.80 4.57
N SER A 66 10.95 4.33 3.47
CA SER A 66 10.33 5.66 3.41
C SER A 66 8.97 5.56 2.76
N SER A 67 8.09 6.50 3.11
CA SER A 67 6.76 6.58 2.51
C SER A 67 6.22 8.00 2.46
N SER A 68 5.32 8.25 1.51
CA SER A 68 4.55 9.49 1.47
C SER A 68 3.11 9.22 1.04
N LEU A 69 2.19 10.08 1.49
CA LEU A 69 0.80 10.12 1.06
C LEU A 69 0.58 11.47 0.38
N ASN A 70 0.21 11.45 -0.90
CA ASN A 70 0.01 12.66 -1.72
C ASN A 70 1.23 13.61 -1.67
N GLY A 71 2.44 13.05 -1.65
CA GLY A 71 3.71 13.78 -1.55
C GLY A 71 4.06 14.29 -0.14
N VAL A 72 3.22 14.04 0.86
CA VAL A 72 3.51 14.37 2.27
C VAL A 72 4.16 13.17 2.95
N SER A 73 5.40 13.34 3.41
CA SER A 73 6.15 12.29 4.11
C SER A 73 5.37 11.73 5.30
N GLN A 74 5.24 10.41 5.36
CA GLN A 74 4.64 9.67 6.47
C GLN A 74 5.70 8.89 7.24
N MET A 75 6.70 8.34 6.54
CA MET A 75 7.87 7.72 7.11
C MET A 75 9.13 8.27 6.42
N ASP A 76 10.14 8.63 7.20
CA ASP A 76 11.44 9.10 6.68
C ASP A 76 12.55 8.18 7.17
N LYS A 77 13.03 7.31 6.26
CA LYS A 77 14.20 6.43 6.45
C LYS A 77 14.16 5.63 7.74
N VAL A 78 13.03 4.97 8.01
CA VAL A 78 12.89 4.04 9.13
C VAL A 78 13.78 2.82 8.85
N ASN A 79 14.69 2.53 9.77
CA ASN A 79 15.57 1.36 9.69
C ASN A 79 14.90 0.17 10.38
N TRP A 80 14.58 -0.87 9.61
CA TRP A 80 14.12 -2.14 10.12
C TRP A 80 15.17 -3.21 9.85
N THR A 81 15.73 -3.81 10.91
CA THR A 81 16.65 -4.96 10.77
C THR A 81 15.85 -6.25 10.92
N PRO A 82 15.67 -7.05 9.87
CA PRO A 82 14.90 -8.28 9.96
C PRO A 82 15.57 -9.29 10.89
N GLU A 83 14.79 -9.87 11.79
CA GLU A 83 15.24 -11.04 12.55
C GLU A 83 15.05 -12.29 11.70
N TRP A 84 16.01 -13.21 11.80
CA TRP A 84 16.06 -14.46 11.06
C TRP A 84 16.21 -15.62 12.05
N PRO A 85 15.92 -16.88 11.65
CA PRO A 85 15.99 -18.03 12.55
C PRO A 85 17.34 -18.24 13.23
N GLU A 86 18.44 -17.82 12.56
CA GLU A 86 19.78 -17.85 13.14
C GLU A 86 20.33 -16.43 13.31
N PRO A 87 20.97 -16.14 14.46
CA PRO A 87 21.56 -14.83 14.72
C PRO A 87 22.80 -14.61 13.82
N PRO A 88 23.19 -13.34 13.58
CA PRO A 88 24.49 -13.05 12.98
C PRO A 88 25.63 -13.73 13.76
N PRO A 89 26.70 -14.21 13.09
CA PRO A 89 27.06 -13.94 11.70
C PRO A 89 26.49 -14.94 10.69
N ALA A 90 25.48 -15.74 11.05
CA ALA A 90 24.85 -16.65 10.10
C ALA A 90 24.21 -15.87 8.93
N GLU A 91 24.51 -16.30 7.71
CA GLU A 91 24.06 -15.61 6.49
C GLU A 91 22.66 -16.01 6.02
N ILE A 92 22.12 -17.09 6.59
CA ILE A 92 20.86 -17.74 6.16
C ILE A 92 20.90 -18.09 4.68
N ARG A 93 21.36 -19.32 4.37
CA ARG A 93 21.53 -19.80 2.98
C ARG A 93 20.52 -20.84 2.52
N TYR A 94 19.30 -20.77 3.08
CA TYR A 94 18.19 -21.66 2.80
C TYR A 94 16.88 -20.90 2.88
N GLU A 95 15.86 -21.37 2.16
CA GLU A 95 14.56 -20.72 2.11
C GLU A 95 13.94 -20.57 3.51
N THR A 96 13.62 -19.35 3.90
CA THR A 96 12.98 -19.04 5.19
C THR A 96 12.35 -17.64 5.19
N TRP A 97 11.64 -17.33 6.27
CA TRP A 97 10.97 -16.06 6.49
C TRP A 97 11.68 -15.23 7.55
N SER A 98 11.65 -13.91 7.39
CA SER A 98 12.06 -12.98 8.45
C SER A 98 10.96 -12.77 9.49
N SER A 99 11.28 -12.03 10.55
CA SER A 99 10.28 -11.32 11.37
C SER A 99 9.40 -10.39 10.52
N VAL A 100 8.30 -9.93 11.10
CA VAL A 100 7.38 -8.95 10.47
C VAL A 100 7.67 -7.56 11.01
N PHE A 101 7.74 -6.57 10.12
CA PHE A 101 7.62 -5.15 10.47
C PHE A 101 6.16 -4.75 10.35
N ALA A 102 5.56 -4.14 11.39
CA ALA A 102 4.11 -3.90 11.48
C ALA A 102 3.73 -2.41 11.64
N ASP A 103 4.67 -1.51 11.35
CA ASP A 103 4.50 -0.06 11.52
C ASP A 103 4.56 0.67 10.16
N MET A 104 4.14 0.03 9.06
CA MET A 104 4.09 0.68 7.76
C MET A 104 2.95 1.70 7.70
N VAL A 105 3.27 2.96 7.42
CA VAL A 105 2.31 4.07 7.34
C VAL A 105 2.56 4.84 6.04
N PRO A 106 1.53 5.13 5.22
CA PRO A 106 0.17 4.60 5.34
C PRO A 106 0.16 3.08 5.08
N PRO A 107 -0.86 2.35 5.53
CA PRO A 107 -1.03 0.94 5.15
C PRO A 107 -1.31 0.82 3.65
N LEU A 108 -1.00 -0.35 3.08
CA LEU A 108 -1.41 -0.71 1.74
C LEU A 108 -2.96 -0.74 1.69
N PRO A 109 -3.62 -0.03 0.76
CA PRO A 109 -5.08 0.01 0.72
C PRO A 109 -5.72 -1.38 0.55
N ASP A 110 -6.90 -1.59 1.11
CA ASP A 110 -7.67 -2.83 0.99
C ASP A 110 -8.74 -2.73 -0.11
N CYS A 111 -8.43 -1.98 -1.17
CA CYS A 111 -9.32 -1.71 -2.30
C CYS A 111 -8.59 -1.83 -3.65
N ASP A 112 -9.36 -1.69 -4.74
CA ASP A 112 -8.77 -1.67 -6.08
C ASP A 112 -7.79 -0.51 -6.22
N MET A 113 -6.59 -0.81 -6.72
CA MET A 113 -5.49 0.12 -6.86
C MET A 113 -4.68 -0.16 -8.12
N VAL A 114 -3.93 0.83 -8.58
CA VAL A 114 -2.92 0.72 -9.63
C VAL A 114 -1.54 0.81 -8.98
N VAL A 115 -0.62 -0.08 -9.35
CA VAL A 115 0.73 -0.13 -8.79
C VAL A 115 1.77 0.03 -9.89
N ASP A 116 2.59 1.07 -9.77
CA ASP A 116 3.71 1.35 -10.66
C ASP A 116 5.05 1.14 -9.96
N LEU A 117 5.94 0.36 -10.56
CA LEU A 117 7.26 0.08 -10.01
C LEU A 117 8.25 1.19 -10.35
N ARG A 118 8.95 1.69 -9.32
CA ARG A 118 10.05 2.66 -9.45
C ARG A 118 11.38 2.01 -9.10
N ILE A 119 12.28 1.95 -10.08
CA ILE A 119 13.65 1.44 -9.87
C ILE A 119 14.60 2.62 -9.82
N THR A 120 15.34 2.78 -8.71
CA THR A 120 16.31 3.87 -8.56
C THR A 120 17.74 3.39 -8.80
N SER A 121 18.15 2.30 -8.14
CA SER A 121 19.50 1.74 -8.28
C SER A 121 19.48 0.26 -7.93
N VAL A 122 19.72 -0.60 -8.90
CA VAL A 122 19.82 -2.06 -8.72
C VAL A 122 20.89 -2.61 -9.65
N ARG A 123 21.53 -3.71 -9.26
CA ARG A 123 22.57 -4.37 -10.07
C ARG A 123 22.03 -5.51 -10.94
N GLY A 124 21.07 -6.24 -10.42
CA GLY A 124 20.30 -7.29 -11.08
C GLY A 124 18.93 -6.74 -11.45
N SER A 125 17.87 -7.28 -10.87
CA SER A 125 16.49 -6.83 -11.11
C SER A 125 15.72 -6.57 -9.83
N LEU A 126 14.82 -5.60 -9.92
CA LEU A 126 13.68 -5.42 -9.03
C LEU A 126 12.43 -5.49 -9.90
N SER A 127 11.44 -6.30 -9.50
CA SER A 127 10.20 -6.48 -10.27
C SER A 127 8.99 -6.72 -9.36
N ILE A 128 7.78 -6.56 -9.89
CA ILE A 128 6.55 -6.96 -9.18
C ILE A 128 6.32 -8.45 -9.44
N HIS A 129 6.40 -9.26 -8.38
CA HIS A 129 6.11 -10.70 -8.43
C HIS A 129 4.61 -10.97 -8.40
N GLN A 130 3.87 -10.19 -7.60
CA GLN A 130 2.43 -10.31 -7.43
C GLN A 130 1.82 -8.92 -7.25
N TYR A 131 0.83 -8.59 -8.08
CA TYR A 131 0.01 -7.39 -7.90
C TYR A 131 -1.04 -7.60 -6.81
N PRO A 132 -1.38 -6.55 -6.03
CA PRO A 132 -2.44 -6.62 -5.02
C PRO A 132 -3.80 -6.74 -5.70
N THR A 133 -4.57 -7.76 -5.35
CA THR A 133 -5.91 -8.02 -5.88
C THR A 133 -6.82 -8.56 -4.78
N ILE A 134 -8.13 -8.47 -4.96
CA ILE A 134 -9.09 -9.03 -3.98
C ILE A 134 -8.87 -10.54 -3.72
N SER A 135 -8.40 -11.31 -4.71
CA SER A 135 -8.19 -12.76 -4.57
C SER A 135 -6.98 -13.10 -3.69
N ASN A 136 -5.99 -12.21 -3.61
CA ASN A 136 -4.82 -12.33 -2.74
C ASN A 136 -4.88 -11.40 -1.53
N LYS A 137 -6.08 -10.91 -1.18
CA LYS A 137 -6.29 -9.97 -0.05
C LYS A 137 -5.41 -8.71 -0.16
N PHE A 138 -5.24 -8.20 -1.38
CA PHE A 138 -4.44 -7.03 -1.69
C PHE A 138 -2.97 -7.15 -1.24
N THR A 139 -2.39 -8.36 -1.26
CA THR A 139 -0.96 -8.54 -1.01
C THR A 139 -0.14 -8.20 -2.26
N LEU A 140 0.77 -7.24 -2.12
CA LEU A 140 1.79 -6.89 -3.10
C LEU A 140 3.10 -7.63 -2.77
N ILE A 141 3.78 -8.19 -3.77
CA ILE A 141 5.09 -8.82 -3.58
C ILE A 141 6.09 -8.25 -4.58
N LEU A 142 7.20 -7.73 -4.06
CA LEU A 142 8.34 -7.27 -4.86
C LEU A 142 9.43 -8.36 -4.86
N ASP A 143 10.05 -8.61 -6.02
CA ASP A 143 11.14 -9.58 -6.21
C ASP A 143 12.45 -8.84 -6.41
N PHE A 144 13.33 -8.94 -5.41
CA PHE A 144 14.70 -8.44 -5.45
C PHE A 144 15.62 -9.58 -5.84
N ASN A 145 16.28 -9.46 -7.00
CA ASN A 145 17.06 -10.56 -7.56
C ASN A 145 18.43 -10.10 -8.08
N ASP A 146 19.46 -10.56 -7.38
CA ASP A 146 20.89 -10.38 -7.60
C ASP A 146 21.61 -11.72 -7.90
N THR A 147 20.87 -12.82 -8.10
CA THR A 147 21.37 -14.21 -8.29
C THR A 147 22.49 -14.35 -9.34
N SER A 148 22.51 -13.47 -10.35
CA SER A 148 23.53 -13.51 -11.42
C SER A 148 24.90 -12.93 -11.01
N LYS A 149 25.04 -12.48 -9.76
CA LYS A 149 26.21 -11.76 -9.24
C LYS A 149 26.77 -12.50 -8.02
N TYR A 150 28.09 -12.39 -7.82
CA TYR A 150 28.83 -13.17 -6.80
C TYR A 150 29.12 -12.36 -5.52
N ALA A 151 28.26 -11.42 -5.14
CA ALA A 151 28.44 -10.58 -3.95
C ALA A 151 27.11 -9.94 -3.58
N ALA A 152 27.04 -9.26 -2.44
CA ALA A 152 25.91 -8.38 -2.14
C ALA A 152 26.03 -6.97 -2.75
N ALA A 153 24.88 -6.28 -2.90
CA ALA A 153 24.82 -4.85 -3.18
C ALA A 153 23.58 -4.18 -2.56
N TRP A 154 23.65 -2.87 -2.34
CA TRP A 154 22.48 -2.08 -1.99
C TRP A 154 21.57 -1.88 -3.19
N TYR A 155 20.31 -2.25 -3.02
CA TYR A 155 19.23 -2.06 -3.96
C TYR A 155 18.34 -0.93 -3.44
N LYS A 156 17.92 -0.05 -4.34
CA LYS A 156 16.98 1.04 -4.06
C LYS A 156 15.89 1.08 -5.11
N GLY A 157 14.65 0.99 -4.66
CA GLY A 157 13.46 1.11 -5.48
C GLY A 157 12.20 1.11 -4.63
N GLY A 158 11.05 1.07 -5.26
CA GLY A 158 9.80 1.29 -4.57
C GLY A 158 8.61 1.19 -5.51
N VAL A 159 7.46 1.60 -5.02
CA VAL A 159 6.22 1.65 -5.80
C VAL A 159 5.48 2.97 -5.59
N ASP A 160 4.75 3.36 -6.60
CA ASP A 160 3.65 4.32 -6.50
C ASP A 160 2.34 3.55 -6.59
N ILE A 161 1.40 3.85 -5.70
CA ILE A 161 0.12 3.17 -5.57
C ILE A 161 -0.97 4.22 -5.66
N GLU A 162 -1.74 4.18 -6.74
CA GLU A 162 -2.91 5.04 -6.93
C GLU A 162 -4.18 4.27 -6.56
N TYR A 163 -5.01 4.85 -5.71
CA TYR A 163 -6.30 4.26 -5.32
C TYR A 163 -7.36 5.33 -5.17
N VAL A 164 -8.62 4.92 -5.26
CA VAL A 164 -9.76 5.83 -5.12
C VAL A 164 -10.28 5.75 -3.70
N VAL A 165 -10.39 6.91 -3.05
CA VAL A 165 -11.09 7.00 -1.77
C VAL A 165 -12.58 7.12 -2.05
N VAL A 166 -13.35 6.14 -1.58
CA VAL A 166 -14.81 6.25 -1.56
C VAL A 166 -15.20 6.94 -0.25
N PRO A 167 -15.67 8.20 -0.27
CA PRO A 167 -16.05 8.87 0.95
C PRO A 167 -17.25 8.17 1.58
N GLU A 168 -17.18 7.95 2.89
CA GLU A 168 -18.34 7.44 3.62
C GLU A 168 -19.55 8.36 3.39
N PRO A 169 -20.76 7.80 3.22
CA PRO A 169 -21.95 8.62 3.09
C PRO A 169 -22.11 9.44 4.37
N SER A 170 -22.06 10.75 4.24
CA SER A 170 -22.24 11.64 5.38
C SER A 170 -23.55 11.32 6.13
N THR A 171 -23.57 11.53 7.44
CA THR A 171 -24.78 11.37 8.26
C THR A 171 -25.96 12.17 7.68
N ALA A 172 -25.71 13.33 7.06
CA ALA A 172 -26.72 14.12 6.38
C ALA A 172 -27.30 13.42 5.13
N THR A 173 -26.48 12.69 4.38
CA THR A 173 -26.91 11.86 3.24
C THR A 173 -27.79 10.70 3.72
N ILE A 174 -27.44 10.06 4.82
CA ILE A 174 -28.24 8.97 5.42
C ILE A 174 -29.61 9.50 5.89
N TRP A 175 -29.64 10.64 6.60
CA TRP A 175 -30.90 11.23 7.08
C TRP A 175 -31.80 11.71 5.95
N SER A 176 -31.24 12.29 4.89
CA SER A 176 -32.03 12.73 3.73
C SER A 176 -32.65 11.55 2.97
N MET A 177 -31.95 10.42 2.84
CA MET A 177 -32.53 9.18 2.31
C MET A 177 -33.67 8.64 3.19
N LEU A 178 -33.48 8.60 4.52
CA LEU A 178 -34.50 8.14 5.46
C LEU A 178 -35.74 9.05 5.46
N MET A 179 -35.55 10.38 5.39
CA MET A 179 -36.64 11.35 5.30
C MET A 179 -37.41 11.26 3.98
N GLY A 180 -36.70 11.04 2.86
CA GLY A 180 -37.32 10.80 1.56
C GLY A 180 -38.23 9.56 1.56
N LEU A 181 -37.78 8.46 2.16
CA LEU A 181 -38.56 7.24 2.35
C LEU A 181 -39.80 7.46 3.23
N ALA A 182 -39.69 8.22 4.32
CA ALA A 182 -40.82 8.55 5.19
C ALA A 182 -41.87 9.42 4.49
N LEU A 183 -41.44 10.37 3.66
CA LEU A 183 -42.34 11.20 2.85
C LEU A 183 -43.07 10.38 1.79
N LEU A 184 -42.38 9.46 1.10
CA LEU A 184 -43.00 8.54 0.14
C LEU A 184 -44.01 7.60 0.81
N TYR A 185 -43.70 7.07 1.99
CA TYR A 185 -44.61 6.23 2.76
C TYR A 185 -45.87 6.99 3.21
N SER A 186 -45.70 8.23 3.70
CA SER A 186 -46.83 9.05 4.15
C SER A 186 -47.72 9.54 3.00
N ALA A 187 -47.13 9.85 1.82
CA ALA A 187 -47.88 10.19 0.62
C ALA A 187 -48.74 9.02 0.11
N ARG A 188 -48.20 7.79 0.11
CA ARG A 188 -48.92 6.58 -0.30
C ARG A 188 -50.10 6.24 0.60
N LYS A 189 -50.02 6.53 1.90
CA LYS A 189 -51.16 6.35 2.83
C LYS A 189 -52.30 7.36 2.60
N ARG A 190 -52.03 8.52 1.98
CA ARG A 190 -53.04 9.56 1.75
C ARG A 190 -53.85 9.35 0.48
N THR A 191 -53.29 8.66 -0.53
CA THR A 191 -53.98 8.35 -1.79
C THR A 191 -54.81 7.06 -1.74
N ALA A 192 -54.78 6.32 -0.64
CA ALA A 192 -55.55 5.09 -0.42
C ALA A 192 -56.88 5.31 0.34
N LYS A 193 -57.37 6.55 0.40
CA LYS A 193 -58.70 6.93 0.89
C LYS A 193 -59.50 7.55 -0.25
#